data_AF-A0A3N7CJJ9-F1
#
_entry.id   AF-A0A3N7CJJ9-F1
#
_cell.length_a   1.000
_cell.length_b   1.000
_cell.length_c   1.000
_cell.angle_alpha   90.00
_cell.angle_beta   90.00
_cell.angle_gamma   90.00
#
_symmetry.space_group_name_H-M   'P 1'
#
loop_
_entity.id
_entity.type
_entity.pdbx_description
1 polymer ?
#
loop_
_entity_poly.entity_id
_entity_poly.type
_entity_poly.pdbx_seq_one_letter_code
_entity_poly.pdbx_strand_id
1 'polypeptide(L)'
;MSNTAVTSSGLFTISFDYLGQPGKGGVAGNLGGYLGVSSGVFSGSEMWLAGTGGGTPIDLIDDGSWHHYTLTFQSTIGQSLHVMIEDFDGSGGVAGDVYFDNVRITSAVPEPTSVAMALAGLVGLAVVRRRANRA
;
A
#
# COMPACT_ATOMS: atom_id res chain seq x y z
N MET A 1 -28.43 -11.03 -16.86
CA MET A 1 -27.91 -9.75 -16.33
C MET A 1 -26.43 -9.71 -16.68
N SER A 2 -26.00 -8.81 -17.57
CA SER A 2 -24.58 -8.70 -17.95
C SER A 2 -23.87 -7.90 -16.88
N ASN A 3 -23.01 -8.56 -16.10
CA ASN A 3 -22.16 -7.88 -15.12
C ASN A 3 -20.96 -7.32 -15.88
N THR A 4 -21.06 -6.08 -16.35
CA THR A 4 -19.89 -5.39 -16.90
C THR A 4 -18.94 -5.14 -15.73
N ALA A 5 -17.97 -6.02 -15.55
CA ALA A 5 -16.88 -5.80 -14.61
C ALA A 5 -16.12 -4.56 -15.09
N VAL A 6 -16.36 -3.43 -14.42
CA VAL A 6 -15.43 -2.31 -14.47
C VAL A 6 -14.19 -2.84 -13.77
N THR A 7 -13.15 -3.19 -14.52
CA THR A 7 -11.82 -3.45 -13.96
C THR A 7 -11.31 -2.12 -13.41
N SER A 8 -11.73 -1.74 -12.21
CA SER A 8 -11.19 -0.56 -11.55
C SER A 8 -9.80 -0.92 -11.06
N SER A 9 -8.79 -0.64 -11.89
CA SER A 9 -7.45 -0.47 -11.35
C SER A 9 -7.51 0.70 -10.36
N GLY A 10 -7.16 0.44 -9.10
CA GLY A 10 -7.22 1.43 -8.02
C GLY A 10 -5.84 1.70 -7.49
N LEU A 11 -5.52 2.98 -7.26
CA LEU A 11 -4.35 3.35 -6.47
C LEU A 11 -4.73 3.21 -4.99
N PHE A 12 -3.93 2.48 -4.23
CA PHE A 12 -4.16 2.23 -2.82
C PHE A 12 -2.92 2.59 -2.02
N THR A 13 -3.12 3.07 -0.80
CA THR A 13 -2.07 3.21 0.21
C THR A 13 -2.35 2.21 1.33
N ILE A 14 -1.35 1.41 1.67
CA ILE A 14 -1.35 0.51 2.82
C ILE A 14 -0.34 1.00 3.84
N SER A 15 -0.72 0.97 5.11
CA SER A 15 0.16 1.23 6.25
C SER A 15 0.03 0.12 7.28
N PHE A 16 1.12 -0.20 7.95
CA PHE A 16 1.15 -1.26 8.97
C PHE A 16 2.37 -1.08 9.88
N ASP A 17 2.31 -1.69 11.05
CA ASP A 17 3.44 -1.86 11.95
C ASP A 17 3.94 -3.31 11.84
N TYR A 18 5.26 -3.49 11.88
CA TYR A 18 5.93 -4.78 11.80
C TYR A 18 6.95 -4.94 12.94
N LEU A 19 7.03 -6.13 13.51
CA LEU A 19 8.05 -6.53 14.47
C LEU A 19 8.62 -7.89 14.09
N GLY A 20 9.90 -7.92 13.75
CA GLY A 20 10.69 -9.14 13.57
C GLY A 20 11.58 -9.41 14.80
N GLN A 21 11.51 -10.60 15.38
CA GLN A 21 12.23 -10.98 16.59
C GLN A 21 13.29 -12.06 16.33
N PRO A 22 14.47 -11.73 15.78
CA PRO A 22 15.49 -12.73 15.46
C PRO A 22 16.00 -13.48 16.70
N GLY A 23 15.88 -12.86 17.89
CA GLY A 23 16.21 -13.50 19.18
C GLY A 23 15.37 -14.73 19.53
N LYS A 24 14.32 -15.05 18.76
CA LYS A 24 13.50 -16.27 18.93
C LYS A 24 14.02 -17.50 18.20
N GLY A 25 15.10 -17.37 17.43
CA GLY A 25 15.76 -18.49 16.75
C GLY A 25 15.86 -18.35 15.23
N GLY A 26 15.30 -17.28 14.67
CA GLY A 26 15.41 -16.98 13.24
C GLY A 26 16.63 -16.16 12.85
N VAL A 27 16.84 -16.00 11.54
CA VAL A 27 17.93 -15.22 10.94
C VAL A 27 17.46 -13.79 10.66
N ALA A 28 18.08 -12.80 11.31
CA ALA A 28 17.77 -11.39 11.08
C ALA A 28 17.91 -11.01 9.60
N GLY A 29 16.92 -10.29 9.08
CA GLY A 29 16.80 -9.88 7.68
C GLY A 29 16.15 -10.93 6.79
N ASN A 30 15.75 -12.08 7.33
CA ASN A 30 15.07 -13.16 6.60
C ASN A 30 14.16 -13.98 7.53
N LEU A 31 13.41 -13.34 8.42
CA LEU A 31 12.51 -14.05 9.35
C LEU A 31 11.24 -14.61 8.69
N GLY A 32 11.01 -14.41 7.40
CA GLY A 32 9.82 -14.92 6.72
C GLY A 32 8.60 -14.03 6.85
N GLY A 33 8.74 -12.81 7.37
CA GLY A 33 7.66 -11.84 7.36
C GLY A 33 7.38 -11.37 5.94
N TYR A 34 6.14 -11.55 5.46
CA TYR A 34 5.67 -10.98 4.21
C TYR A 34 4.29 -10.35 4.37
N LEU A 35 4.09 -9.21 3.70
CA LEU A 35 2.80 -8.55 3.57
C LEU A 35 2.53 -8.25 2.10
N GLY A 36 1.33 -8.59 1.64
CA GLY A 36 0.94 -8.45 0.26
C GLY A 36 -0.55 -8.33 0.07
N VAL A 37 -0.95 -8.32 -1.18
CA VAL A 37 -2.36 -8.35 -1.58
C VAL A 37 -2.60 -9.43 -2.64
N SER A 38 -3.82 -9.95 -2.71
CA SER A 38 -4.18 -10.97 -3.71
C SER A 38 -5.59 -10.75 -4.24
N SER A 39 -5.82 -11.27 -5.45
CA SER A 39 -7.13 -11.28 -6.11
C SER A 39 -8.05 -12.40 -5.64
N GLY A 40 -7.53 -13.32 -4.83
CA GLY A 40 -8.25 -14.45 -4.26
C GLY A 40 -7.69 -14.84 -2.90
N VAL A 41 -8.26 -15.89 -2.31
CA VAL A 41 -7.87 -16.43 -0.99
C VAL A 41 -6.87 -17.60 -1.09
N PHE A 42 -6.45 -17.97 -2.30
CA PHE A 42 -5.52 -19.07 -2.55
C PHE A 42 -4.28 -18.58 -3.30
N SER A 43 -3.16 -19.29 -3.11
CA SER A 43 -1.87 -18.96 -3.69
C SER A 43 -1.87 -18.95 -5.22
N GLY A 44 -1.08 -18.05 -5.81
CA GLY A 44 -0.86 -17.92 -7.25
C GLY A 44 -1.30 -16.59 -7.86
N SER A 45 -1.79 -15.63 -7.05
CA SER A 45 -2.14 -14.28 -7.54
C SER A 45 -1.70 -13.16 -6.60
N GLU A 46 -0.66 -13.43 -5.81
CA GLU A 46 -0.14 -12.51 -4.80
C GLU A 46 0.75 -11.44 -5.43
N MET A 47 0.61 -10.24 -4.91
CA MET A 47 1.57 -9.16 -5.05
C MET A 47 2.17 -8.90 -3.68
N TRP A 48 3.42 -9.34 -3.47
CA TRP A 48 4.17 -9.05 -2.26
C TRP A 48 4.64 -7.59 -2.27
N LEU A 49 4.25 -6.85 -1.24
CA LEU A 49 4.48 -5.41 -1.11
C LEU A 49 5.61 -5.11 -0.14
N ALA A 50 5.75 -5.93 0.89
CA ALA A 50 6.83 -5.88 1.85
C ALA A 50 7.23 -7.30 2.25
N GLY A 51 8.50 -7.49 2.56
CA GLY A 51 9.04 -8.80 2.88
C GLY A 51 10.42 -8.75 3.51
N THR A 52 10.76 -9.80 4.24
CA THR A 52 12.15 -10.10 4.61
C THR A 52 12.88 -10.83 3.46
N GLY A 53 14.21 -10.91 3.51
CA GLY A 53 15.01 -11.66 2.54
C GLY A 53 15.22 -10.97 1.18
N GLY A 54 14.66 -9.77 0.99
CA GLY A 54 14.74 -9.02 -0.26
C GLY A 54 13.73 -9.49 -1.33
N GLY A 55 13.67 -8.74 -2.43
CA GLY A 55 12.82 -9.10 -3.58
C GLY A 55 11.38 -8.58 -3.52
N THR A 56 11.06 -7.74 -2.53
CA THR A 56 9.81 -6.98 -2.47
C THR A 56 10.09 -5.48 -2.52
N PRO A 57 9.09 -4.62 -2.76
CA PRO A 57 9.29 -3.17 -2.75
C PRO A 57 9.77 -2.58 -1.41
N ILE A 58 9.45 -3.21 -0.29
CA ILE A 58 9.85 -2.78 1.06
C ILE A 58 10.55 -3.93 1.77
N ASP A 59 11.83 -3.74 2.08
CA ASP A 59 12.56 -4.66 2.94
C ASP A 59 12.20 -4.41 4.41
N LEU A 60 11.65 -5.44 5.06
CA LEU A 60 11.28 -5.41 6.47
C LEU A 60 12.52 -5.54 7.37
N ILE A 61 12.51 -4.83 8.51
CA ILE A 61 13.65 -4.75 9.43
C ILE A 61 13.43 -5.67 10.64
N ASP A 62 14.33 -6.63 10.81
CA ASP A 62 14.31 -7.63 11.89
C ASP A 62 15.28 -7.28 13.02
N ASP A 63 15.06 -6.14 13.70
CA ASP A 63 15.94 -5.67 14.78
C ASP A 63 15.34 -5.83 16.19
N GLY A 64 14.21 -6.51 16.32
CA GLY A 64 13.50 -6.69 17.58
C GLY A 64 12.68 -5.48 18.03
N SER A 65 12.53 -4.46 17.18
CA SER A 65 11.69 -3.27 17.44
C SER A 65 10.51 -3.18 16.46
N TRP A 66 9.47 -2.46 16.84
CA TRP A 66 8.36 -2.15 15.95
C TRP A 66 8.78 -1.07 14.94
N HIS A 67 8.49 -1.30 13.66
CA HIS A 67 8.71 -0.36 12.57
C HIS A 67 7.39 -0.07 11.84
N HIS A 68 7.15 1.19 11.53
CA HIS A 68 5.98 1.61 10.75
C HIS A 68 6.33 1.73 9.27
N TYR A 69 5.50 1.15 8.41
CA TYR A 69 5.65 1.18 6.97
C TYR A 69 4.42 1.76 6.29
N THR A 70 4.66 2.45 5.18
CA THR A 70 3.61 2.97 4.31
C THR A 70 4.03 2.85 2.84
N LEU A 71 3.13 2.34 2.01
CA LEU A 71 3.36 2.13 0.59
C LEU A 71 2.12 2.47 -0.20
N THR A 72 2.30 3.13 -1.34
CA THR A 72 1.26 3.24 -2.36
C THR A 72 1.52 2.24 -3.48
N PHE A 73 0.49 1.48 -3.87
CA PHE A 73 0.56 0.51 -4.96
C PHE A 73 -0.64 0.64 -5.90
N GLN A 74 -0.40 0.34 -7.17
CA GLN A 74 -1.45 0.26 -8.17
C GLN A 74 -1.99 -1.18 -8.19
N SER A 75 -3.22 -1.36 -7.73
CA SER A 75 -3.90 -2.65 -7.86
C SER A 75 -4.52 -2.75 -9.24
N THR A 76 -4.30 -3.87 -9.92
CA THR A 76 -5.05 -4.30 -11.11
C THR A 76 -6.17 -5.28 -10.74
N ILE A 77 -6.33 -5.58 -9.45
CA ILE A 77 -7.35 -6.49 -8.93
C ILE A 77 -8.70 -5.78 -9.03
N GLY A 78 -9.43 -6.06 -10.11
CA GLY A 78 -10.76 -5.48 -10.37
C GLY A 78 -11.89 -6.08 -9.54
N GLN A 79 -11.57 -6.82 -8.47
CA GLN A 79 -12.50 -7.58 -7.62
C GLN A 79 -12.23 -7.29 -6.13
N SER A 80 -12.63 -8.20 -5.24
CA SER A 80 -12.23 -8.21 -3.84
C SER A 80 -10.71 -8.24 -3.70
N LEU A 81 -10.18 -7.25 -2.98
CA LEU A 81 -8.79 -7.17 -2.58
C LEU A 81 -8.61 -7.87 -1.24
N HIS A 82 -7.76 -8.89 -1.20
CA HIS A 82 -7.43 -9.62 0.03
C HIS A 82 -6.06 -9.17 0.52
N VAL A 83 -5.93 -8.85 1.81
CA VAL A 83 -4.63 -8.63 2.44
C VAL A 83 -4.05 -9.98 2.85
N MET A 84 -2.80 -10.23 2.47
CA MET A 84 -2.06 -11.44 2.77
C MET A 84 -0.91 -11.09 3.72
N ILE A 85 -0.75 -11.90 4.77
CA ILE A 85 0.31 -11.75 5.77
C ILE A 85 0.86 -13.13 6.07
N GLU A 86 2.18 -13.28 6.06
CA GLU A 86 2.86 -14.55 6.28
C GLU A 86 3.98 -14.43 7.32
N ASP A 87 4.13 -15.53 8.05
CA ASP A 87 5.35 -15.98 8.71
C ASP A 87 5.77 -17.25 7.93
N PHE A 88 6.60 -17.03 6.89
CA PHE A 88 6.88 -18.00 5.85
C PHE A 88 7.96 -19.00 6.28
N ASP A 89 7.60 -20.29 6.33
CA ASP A 89 8.47 -21.38 6.77
C ASP A 89 9.62 -21.73 5.80
N GLY A 90 9.59 -21.22 4.57
CA GLY A 90 10.68 -21.33 3.60
C GLY A 90 11.79 -20.29 3.78
N SER A 91 11.65 -19.37 4.74
CA SER A 91 12.66 -18.38 5.11
C SER A 91 13.54 -18.86 6.27
N GLY A 92 14.40 -17.99 6.79
CA GLY A 92 15.27 -18.27 7.94
C GLY A 92 14.59 -18.08 9.30
N GLY A 93 13.28 -17.86 9.34
CA GLY A 93 12.50 -17.65 10.56
C GLY A 93 12.06 -18.93 11.26
N VAL A 94 11.45 -18.76 12.43
CA VAL A 94 10.76 -19.81 13.19
C VAL A 94 9.37 -19.31 13.58
N ALA A 95 8.39 -20.22 13.62
CA ALA A 95 7.01 -19.84 13.92
C ALA A 95 6.88 -18.94 15.17
N GLY A 96 6.25 -17.78 14.98
CA GLY A 96 6.00 -16.82 16.06
C GLY A 96 7.17 -15.87 16.35
N ASP A 97 8.03 -15.59 15.37
CA ASP A 97 9.04 -14.54 15.43
C ASP A 97 8.70 -13.29 14.59
N VAL A 98 7.59 -13.32 13.85
CA VAL A 98 7.05 -12.21 13.07
C VAL A 98 5.67 -11.76 13.57
N TYR A 99 5.48 -10.45 13.65
CA TYR A 99 4.23 -9.82 14.07
C TYR A 99 3.87 -8.62 13.20
N PHE A 100 2.57 -8.44 12.96
CA PHE A 100 2.00 -7.30 12.25
C PHE A 100 0.87 -6.69 13.08
N ASP A 101 0.78 -5.37 13.09
CA ASP A 101 -0.30 -4.64 13.77
C ASP A 101 -0.71 -3.38 12.96
N ASN A 102 -1.84 -2.77 13.34
CA ASN A 102 -2.35 -1.51 12.78
C ASN A 102 -2.45 -1.49 11.24
N VAL A 103 -2.77 -2.65 10.65
CA VAL A 103 -2.88 -2.78 9.19
C VAL A 103 -4.09 -1.97 8.70
N ARG A 104 -3.82 -0.99 7.83
CA ARG A 104 -4.82 -0.11 7.27
C ARG A 104 -4.61 0.03 5.77
N ILE A 105 -5.70 -0.08 5.02
CA ILE A 105 -5.72 0.22 3.58
C ILE A 105 -6.70 1.35 3.30
N THR A 106 -6.28 2.26 2.43
CA THR A 106 -7.11 3.36 1.94
C THR A 106 -6.96 3.47 0.43
N SER A 107 -8.04 3.76 -0.28
CA SER A 107 -7.92 4.21 -1.67
C SER A 107 -7.11 5.52 -1.68
N ALA A 108 -6.03 5.56 -2.46
CA ALA A 108 -5.29 6.78 -2.69
C ALA A 108 -6.14 7.64 -3.63
N VAL A 109 -6.95 8.52 -3.07
CA VAL A 109 -7.75 9.48 -3.83
C VAL A 109 -6.78 10.55 -4.33
N PRO A 110 -6.55 10.71 -5.65
CA PRO A 110 -5.79 11.84 -6.16
C PRO A 110 -6.47 13.13 -5.67
N GLU A 111 -5.69 14.11 -5.20
CA GLU A 111 -6.28 15.38 -4.77
C GLU A 111 -7.21 15.90 -5.86
N PRO A 112 -8.45 16.31 -5.52
CA PRO A 112 -9.44 16.62 -6.53
C PRO A 112 -8.88 17.70 -7.46
N THR A 113 -8.91 17.43 -8.77
CA THR A 113 -8.73 18.44 -9.81
C THR A 113 -9.64 19.65 -9.59
N SER A 114 -10.69 19.50 -8.78
CA SER A 114 -11.51 20.58 -8.22
C SER A 114 -10.72 21.71 -7.56
N VAL A 115 -9.61 21.44 -6.86
CA VAL A 115 -8.78 22.50 -6.24
C VAL A 115 -8.04 23.29 -7.32
N ALA A 116 -7.42 22.59 -8.27
CA ALA A 116 -6.76 23.21 -9.42
C ALA A 116 -7.74 24.01 -10.28
N MET A 117 -8.94 23.48 -10.51
CA MET A 117 -10.01 24.15 -11.26
C MET A 117 -10.60 25.34 -10.49
N ALA A 118 -10.73 25.26 -9.17
CA ALA A 118 -11.15 26.38 -8.34
C ALA A 118 -10.12 27.53 -8.39
N LEU A 119 -8.84 27.20 -8.28
CA LEU A 119 -7.75 28.18 -8.42
C LEU A 119 -7.70 28.79 -9.83
N ALA A 120 -7.81 27.96 -10.88
CA ALA A 120 -7.87 28.44 -12.26
C ALA A 120 -9.07 29.36 -12.50
N GLY A 121 -10.24 29.02 -11.95
CA GLY A 121 -11.45 29.85 -12.00
C GLY A 121 -11.26 31.20 -11.33
N LEU A 122 -10.69 31.22 -10.12
CA LEU A 122 -10.40 32.45 -9.37
C LEU A 122 -9.39 33.36 -10.11
N VAL A 123 -8.35 32.77 -10.70
CA VAL A 123 -7.38 33.51 -11.53
C VAL A 123 -8.07 34.10 -12.76
N GLY A 124 -8.90 33.31 -13.46
CA GLY A 124 -9.68 33.79 -14.61
C GLY A 124 -10.58 34.98 -14.26
N LEU A 125 -11.32 34.90 -13.14
CA LEU A 125 -12.16 35.98 -12.62
C LEU A 125 -11.36 37.25 -12.31
N ALA A 126 -10.19 37.12 -11.68
CA ALA A 126 -9.33 38.25 -11.37
C ALA A 126 -8.79 38.95 -12.63
N VAL A 127 -8.44 38.19 -13.68
CA VAL A 127 -7.99 38.73 -14.97
C VAL A 127 -9.10 39.49 -15.68
N VAL A 128 -10.31 38.92 -15.72
CA VAL A 128 -11.50 39.58 -16.33
C VAL A 128 -11.79 40.90 -15.61
N ARG A 129 -11.80 40.89 -14.27
CA ARG A 129 -12.04 42.10 -13.48
C ARG A 129 -10.99 43.18 -13.70
N ARG A 130 -9.70 42.82 -13.82
CA ARG A 130 -8.62 43.77 -14.12
C ARG A 130 -8.74 44.40 -15.52
N ARG A 131 -9.25 43.65 -16.51
CA ARG A 131 -9.50 44.18 -17.86
C ARG A 131 -10.69 45.12 -17.88
N ALA A 132 -11.77 44.78 -17.17
CA ALA A 132 -12.97 45.62 -17.09
C ALA A 132 -12.69 46.98 -16.44
N ASN A 133 -11.79 47.05 -15.45
CA ASN A 133 -11.42 48.32 -14.79
C ASN A 133 -10.41 49.19 -15.57
N ARG A 134 -9.95 48.74 -16.74
CA ARG A 134 -8.99 49.44 -17.60
C ARG A 134 -9.60 49.96 -18.90
N ALA A 135 -10.88 49.69 -19.14
CA ALA A 135 -11.69 50.23 -20.23
C ALA A 135 -12.60 51.33 -19.68
#